data_AF-A0A4V1ERU0-F1
#
_entry.id   AF-A0A4V1ERU0-F1
#
_cell.length_a   1.000
_cell.length_b   1.000
_cell.length_c   1.000
_cell.angle_alpha   90.00
_cell.angle_beta   90.00
_cell.angle_gamma   90.00
#
_symmetry.space_group_name_H-M   'P 1'
#
loop_
_entity.id
_entity.type
_entity.pdbx_description
1 polymer ?
#
loop_
_entity_poly.entity_id
_entity_poly.type
_entity_poly.pdbx_seq_one_letter_code
_entity_poly.pdbx_strand_id
1 'polypeptide(L)'
;MTYPFVPPTTLNGYLVRLLKIAEGARSGGHDADWPGYGEDWFAKGKDGKPAPGQAYILTLSPEYRPLGAFPPPGGWSIHKTRRQGPKNFAHVEFSQIIRSKGKIRQDFQLHHWEYLLCDELTGWVAASEPAPLERLRSLVNYGGKVGKEGFLVVKAVDKPQEAPRRSGTFEPVGLVPASVRPAGGTFFHLYGHRWSADYLWINGERGGVTGYVPIGVWWETGTLQGQHWSLGDGCGIPLEAPDLFLQGDREVFS
;
A
#
# COMPACT_ATOMS: atom_id res chain seq x y z
N MET A 1 -2.59 -13.96 -7.37
CA MET A 1 -3.74 -13.11 -7.76
C MET A 1 -3.31 -11.69 -7.50
N THR A 2 -3.18 -10.90 -8.55
CA THR A 2 -2.83 -9.47 -8.45
C THR A 2 -4.04 -8.67 -8.03
N TYR A 3 -3.82 -7.72 -7.13
CA TYR A 3 -4.83 -6.75 -6.74
C TYR A 3 -5.07 -5.80 -7.93
N PRO A 4 -6.33 -5.59 -8.34
CA PRO A 4 -6.69 -4.63 -9.39
C PRO A 4 -6.71 -3.18 -8.88
N PHE A 5 -5.97 -2.92 -7.80
CA PHE A 5 -5.80 -1.65 -7.11
C PHE A 5 -4.47 -1.70 -6.35
N VAL A 6 -4.00 -0.56 -5.85
CA VAL A 6 -2.86 -0.50 -4.91
C VAL A 6 -3.39 -0.67 -3.50
N PRO A 7 -2.99 -1.71 -2.76
CA PRO A 7 -3.46 -1.92 -1.39
C PRO A 7 -3.05 -0.78 -0.45
N PRO A 8 -3.82 -0.52 0.62
CA PRO A 8 -3.52 0.51 1.60
C PRO A 8 -2.09 0.52 2.14
N THR A 9 -1.56 -0.65 2.53
CA THR A 9 -0.19 -0.80 3.06
C THR A 9 0.88 -0.54 1.99
N THR A 10 0.58 -0.87 0.73
CA THR A 10 1.48 -0.57 -0.40
C THR A 10 1.48 0.93 -0.70
N LEU A 11 0.32 1.58 -0.67
CA LEU A 11 0.21 3.04 -0.82
C LEU A 11 0.92 3.77 0.33
N ASN A 12 0.78 3.28 1.57
CA ASN A 12 1.46 3.83 2.74
C ASN A 12 2.99 3.84 2.53
N GLY A 13 3.59 2.70 2.19
CA GLY A 13 5.05 2.62 1.95
C GLY A 13 5.52 3.47 0.76
N TYR A 14 4.68 3.62 -0.28
CA TYR A 14 4.96 4.52 -1.40
C TYR A 14 4.99 5.99 -0.96
N LEU A 15 3.98 6.46 -0.21
CA LEU A 15 3.89 7.84 0.26
C LEU A 15 5.01 8.21 1.23
N VAL A 16 5.40 7.30 2.15
CA VAL A 16 6.58 7.51 3.01
C VAL A 16 7.81 7.78 2.17
N ARG A 17 8.03 6.98 1.13
CA ARG A 17 9.20 7.12 0.28
C ARG A 17 9.21 8.49 -0.38
N LEU A 18 8.08 8.92 -0.92
CA LEU A 18 7.99 10.21 -1.58
C LEU A 18 8.19 11.38 -0.63
N LEU A 19 7.59 11.35 0.57
CA LEU A 19 7.78 12.40 1.58
C LEU A 19 9.25 12.55 1.97
N LYS A 20 9.94 11.43 2.22
CA LYS A 20 11.37 11.47 2.51
C LYS A 20 12.18 12.08 1.37
N ILE A 21 11.89 11.71 0.12
CA ILE A 21 12.56 12.30 -1.05
C ILE A 21 12.26 13.81 -1.13
N ALA A 22 11.01 14.22 -0.87
CA ALA A 22 10.61 15.63 -0.85
C ALA A 22 11.31 16.43 0.26
N GLU A 23 11.59 15.80 1.40
CA GLU A 23 12.36 16.35 2.52
C GLU A 23 13.88 16.36 2.27
N GLY A 24 14.33 15.93 1.09
CA GLY A 24 15.74 15.99 0.67
C GLY A 24 16.53 14.71 0.93
N ALA A 25 15.88 13.62 1.36
CA ALA A 25 16.54 12.32 1.41
C ALA A 25 17.00 11.93 0.00
N ARG A 26 18.28 11.58 -0.14
CA ARG A 26 18.83 11.17 -1.44
C ARG A 26 18.25 9.83 -1.84
N SER A 27 17.64 9.77 -3.02
CA SER A 27 17.23 8.52 -3.67
C SER A 27 18.47 7.79 -4.23
N GLY A 28 19.42 7.45 -3.37
CA GLY A 28 20.56 6.60 -3.70
C GLY A 28 20.15 5.14 -3.56
N GLY A 29 20.33 4.36 -4.62
CA GLY A 29 20.16 2.91 -4.55
C GLY A 29 20.96 2.33 -3.38
N HIS A 30 20.27 1.56 -2.56
CA HIS A 30 20.82 0.66 -1.53
C HIS A 30 21.68 1.20 -0.38
N ASP A 31 22.30 2.38 -0.38
CA ASP A 31 23.26 2.71 0.68
C ASP A 31 23.24 4.15 1.24
N ALA A 32 23.49 4.21 2.55
CA ALA A 32 23.88 5.32 3.43
C ALA A 32 22.79 6.24 4.06
N ASP A 33 21.88 6.85 3.31
CA ASP A 33 20.96 7.86 3.90
C ASP A 33 19.54 7.32 4.20
N TRP A 34 19.28 6.05 3.88
CA TRP A 34 17.99 5.40 4.12
C TRP A 34 18.11 4.42 5.29
N PRO A 35 17.51 4.68 6.47
CA PRO A 35 17.37 3.63 7.47
C PRO A 35 16.44 2.55 6.90
N GLY A 36 17.01 1.43 6.44
CA GLY A 36 16.27 0.22 6.11
C GLY A 36 15.68 0.15 4.69
N TYR A 37 16.48 0.23 3.63
CA TYR A 37 16.10 -0.36 2.33
C TYR A 37 17.22 -1.21 1.69
N GLY A 38 18.24 -1.58 2.46
CA GLY A 38 19.26 -2.56 2.10
C GLY A 38 18.81 -3.98 2.39
N GLU A 39 19.27 -5.00 1.65
CA GLU A 39 19.01 -6.42 1.97
C GLU A 39 19.43 -6.83 3.40
N ASP A 40 20.11 -5.94 4.11
CA ASP A 40 20.44 -5.95 5.54
C ASP A 40 19.24 -5.73 6.51
N TRP A 41 17.98 -5.74 6.03
CA TRP A 41 16.78 -5.84 6.90
C TRP A 41 16.82 -7.06 7.83
N PHE A 42 17.54 -8.10 7.39
CA PHE A 42 18.06 -9.12 8.29
C PHE A 42 19.52 -8.78 8.52
N ALA A 43 19.80 -7.85 9.43
CA ALA A 43 21.14 -7.74 10.00
C ALA A 43 21.41 -9.11 10.61
N LYS A 44 22.08 -9.97 9.84
CA LYS A 44 22.53 -11.26 10.30
C LYS A 44 23.48 -10.91 11.44
N GLY A 45 23.14 -11.34 12.65
CA GLY A 45 24.11 -11.43 13.72
C GLY A 45 25.36 -12.17 13.22
N LYS A 46 26.44 -12.10 13.99
CA LYS A 46 27.73 -12.75 13.66
C LYS A 46 27.60 -14.27 13.38
N ASP A 47 26.45 -14.85 13.66
CA ASP A 47 26.00 -16.24 13.55
C ASP A 47 25.00 -16.50 12.40
N GLY A 48 24.71 -15.52 11.53
CA GLY A 48 23.85 -15.72 10.36
C GLY A 48 22.34 -15.67 10.63
N LYS A 49 21.93 -15.46 11.89
CA LYS A 49 20.52 -15.33 12.31
C LYS A 49 20.12 -13.85 12.37
N PRO A 50 18.86 -13.48 12.09
CA PRO A 50 18.40 -12.11 12.27
C PRO A 50 18.64 -11.66 13.72
N ALA A 51 19.25 -10.49 13.92
CA ALA A 51 19.31 -9.88 15.24
C ALA A 51 17.87 -9.70 15.77
N PRO A 52 17.56 -10.18 17.00
CA PRO A 52 16.22 -10.02 17.54
C PRO A 52 15.94 -8.54 17.80
N GLY A 53 14.96 -7.97 17.10
CA GLY A 53 14.23 -6.79 17.60
C GLY A 53 14.18 -5.54 16.73
N GLN A 54 14.72 -5.48 15.51
CA GLN A 54 14.73 -4.21 14.76
C GLN A 54 14.50 -4.39 13.25
N ALA A 55 13.33 -4.92 12.87
CA ALA A 55 12.80 -4.76 11.52
C ALA A 55 11.90 -3.50 11.51
N TYR A 56 12.41 -2.36 11.07
CA TYR A 56 11.66 -1.11 11.08
C TYR A 56 10.78 -1.01 9.84
N ILE A 57 9.50 -1.34 9.96
CA ILE A 57 8.56 -1.10 8.87
C ILE A 57 8.37 0.41 8.72
N LEU A 58 9.01 0.99 7.70
CA LEU A 58 8.82 2.38 7.30
C LEU A 58 7.36 2.59 6.88
N THR A 59 6.64 3.33 7.70
CA THR A 59 5.22 3.63 7.51
C THR A 59 4.95 5.10 7.76
N LEU A 60 3.90 5.64 7.15
CA LEU A 60 3.45 6.99 7.47
C LEU A 60 3.08 7.06 8.94
N SER A 61 3.24 8.23 9.56
CA SER A 61 2.67 8.49 10.88
C SER A 61 1.20 8.03 10.93
N PRO A 62 0.70 7.47 12.05
CA PRO A 62 -0.71 7.04 12.20
C PRO A 62 -1.76 8.12 11.93
N GLU A 63 -1.35 9.38 11.92
CA GLU A 63 -2.20 10.50 11.50
C GLU A 63 -2.65 10.35 10.04
N TYR A 64 -1.86 9.67 9.19
CA TYR A 64 -2.24 9.32 7.83
C TYR A 64 -2.84 7.94 7.78
N ARG A 65 -3.97 7.84 7.09
CA ARG A 65 -4.70 6.59 6.90
C ARG A 65 -4.97 6.38 5.41
N PRO A 66 -3.98 5.86 4.66
CA PRO A 66 -4.15 5.58 3.24
C PRO A 66 -5.18 4.47 3.03
N LEU A 67 -6.15 4.65 2.15
CA LEU A 67 -7.23 3.68 1.91
C LEU A 67 -7.00 2.80 0.68
N GLY A 68 -5.85 2.99 0.02
CA GLY A 68 -5.52 2.37 -1.26
C GLY A 68 -5.67 3.37 -2.42
N ALA A 69 -5.27 2.92 -3.60
CA ALA A 69 -5.46 3.68 -4.84
C ALA A 69 -6.12 2.81 -5.90
N PHE A 70 -7.15 3.35 -6.55
CA PHE A 70 -8.08 2.59 -7.36
C PHE A 70 -8.11 3.12 -8.79
N PRO A 71 -8.14 2.25 -9.80
CA PRO A 71 -8.29 2.69 -11.18
C PRO A 71 -9.71 3.22 -11.44
N PRO A 72 -9.90 4.09 -12.44
CA PRO A 72 -11.22 4.47 -12.88
C PRO A 72 -11.99 3.25 -13.42
N PRO A 73 -13.33 3.25 -13.34
CA PRO A 73 -14.16 2.17 -13.89
C PRO A 73 -13.82 1.89 -15.36
N GLY A 74 -13.50 0.62 -15.68
CA GLY A 74 -13.16 0.18 -17.03
C GLY A 74 -11.80 0.66 -17.57
N GLY A 75 -11.02 1.46 -16.82
CA GLY A 75 -9.73 2.02 -17.25
C GLY A 75 -8.51 1.20 -16.84
N TRP A 76 -8.65 -0.12 -16.65
CA TRP A 76 -7.57 -0.98 -16.20
C TRP A 76 -7.65 -2.38 -16.80
N SER A 77 -6.53 -3.11 -16.76
CA SER A 77 -6.46 -4.52 -17.14
C SER A 77 -5.41 -5.27 -16.33
N ILE A 78 -5.55 -6.60 -16.22
CA ILE A 78 -4.48 -7.46 -15.71
C ILE A 78 -3.73 -8.09 -16.87
N HIS A 79 -2.47 -7.70 -17.04
CA HIS A 79 -1.56 -8.40 -17.93
C HIS A 79 -0.96 -9.62 -17.25
N LYS A 80 -1.23 -10.81 -17.79
CA LYS A 80 -0.66 -12.06 -17.28
C LYS A 80 0.53 -12.47 -18.14
N THR A 81 1.68 -12.69 -17.52
CA THR A 81 2.85 -13.28 -18.17
C THR A 81 3.27 -14.56 -17.47
N ARG A 82 3.97 -15.41 -18.20
CA ARG A 82 4.48 -16.69 -17.72
C ARG A 82 5.99 -16.69 -17.91
N ARG A 83 6.74 -16.99 -16.85
CA ARG A 83 8.20 -17.07 -16.89
C ARG A 83 8.64 -18.44 -16.41
N GLN A 84 9.53 -19.08 -17.15
CA GLN A 84 10.19 -20.29 -16.67
C GLN A 84 11.29 -19.90 -15.68
N GLY A 85 11.33 -20.55 -14.52
CA GLY A 85 12.34 -20.32 -13.51
C GLY A 85 12.50 -21.54 -12.59
N PRO A 86 13.58 -21.64 -11.80
CA PRO A 86 13.81 -22.78 -10.92
C PRO A 86 12.67 -22.95 -9.90
N LYS A 87 12.45 -24.20 -9.48
CA LYS A 87 11.42 -24.62 -8.53
C LYS A 87 11.77 -24.23 -7.10
N ASN A 88 13.04 -24.39 -6.73
CA ASN A 88 13.58 -23.91 -5.46
C ASN A 88 14.03 -22.46 -5.65
N PHE A 89 13.36 -21.56 -4.92
CA PHE A 89 13.29 -20.14 -5.21
C PHE A 89 13.92 -19.33 -4.07
N ALA A 90 15.05 -18.69 -4.33
CA ALA A 90 15.62 -17.63 -3.47
C ALA A 90 15.64 -16.32 -4.26
N HIS A 91 15.12 -15.23 -3.67
CA HIS A 91 14.87 -13.96 -4.35
C HIS A 91 16.10 -13.31 -5.03
N VAL A 92 17.31 -13.68 -4.63
CA VAL A 92 18.58 -13.14 -5.13
C VAL A 92 19.09 -13.79 -6.43
N GLU A 93 18.50 -14.90 -6.88
CA GLU A 93 18.95 -15.63 -8.10
C GLU A 93 18.14 -15.24 -9.37
N PHE A 94 17.30 -14.20 -9.26
CA PHE A 94 16.19 -13.86 -10.17
C PHE A 94 16.57 -13.52 -11.62
N SER A 95 17.84 -13.20 -11.91
CA SER A 95 18.23 -12.56 -13.18
C SER A 95 19.49 -13.16 -13.81
N GLN A 96 19.84 -14.41 -13.51
CA GLN A 96 20.97 -15.05 -14.19
C GLN A 96 20.54 -15.63 -15.53
N ILE A 97 21.03 -15.05 -16.63
CA ILE A 97 21.04 -15.74 -17.93
C ILE A 97 22.09 -16.86 -17.82
N ILE A 98 21.66 -18.05 -17.44
CA ILE A 98 22.57 -19.21 -17.33
C ILE A 98 22.93 -19.68 -18.75
N ARG A 99 24.07 -19.22 -19.28
CA ARG A 99 24.68 -19.79 -20.48
C ARG A 99 25.49 -21.03 -20.10
N SER A 100 24.81 -22.14 -19.75
CA SER A 100 25.47 -23.41 -19.47
C SER A 100 25.55 -24.27 -20.73
N LYS A 101 26.75 -24.75 -21.07
CA LYS A 101 26.97 -25.82 -22.08
C LYS A 101 26.77 -27.24 -21.52
N GLY A 102 26.38 -27.39 -20.26
CA GLY A 102 26.10 -28.67 -19.59
C GLY A 102 24.63 -28.84 -19.20
N LYS A 103 24.19 -30.10 -18.94
CA LYS A 103 22.85 -30.43 -18.43
C LYS A 103 22.59 -29.69 -17.11
N ILE A 104 21.82 -28.60 -17.17
CA ILE A 104 21.31 -27.92 -15.97
C ILE A 104 20.31 -28.87 -15.30
N ARG A 105 20.65 -29.44 -14.13
CA ARG A 105 19.75 -30.21 -13.26
C ARG A 105 18.94 -29.29 -12.33
N GLN A 106 18.31 -28.26 -12.87
CA GLN A 106 17.34 -27.47 -12.10
C GLN A 106 15.94 -27.85 -12.58
N ASP A 107 15.07 -28.23 -11.65
CA ASP A 107 13.64 -28.38 -11.92
C ASP A 107 13.09 -26.99 -12.25
N PHE A 108 12.79 -26.72 -13.51
CA PHE A 108 12.11 -25.50 -13.91
C PHE A 108 10.61 -25.65 -13.68
N GLN A 109 9.98 -24.59 -13.17
CA GLN A 109 8.53 -24.45 -13.11
C GLN A 109 8.10 -23.19 -13.85
N LEU A 110 6.86 -23.22 -14.33
CA LEU A 110 6.25 -22.06 -14.96
C LEU A 110 5.67 -21.16 -13.87
N HIS A 111 6.27 -20.00 -13.67
CA HIS A 111 5.80 -18.97 -12.76
C HIS A 111 4.78 -18.07 -13.46
N HIS A 112 3.66 -17.79 -12.80
CA HIS A 112 2.65 -16.86 -13.29
C HIS A 112 2.82 -15.50 -12.61
N TRP A 113 2.83 -14.46 -13.43
CA TRP A 113 2.93 -13.07 -12.99
C TRP A 113 1.74 -12.31 -13.53
N GLU A 114 1.19 -11.43 -12.71
CA GLU A 114 0.04 -10.61 -13.05
C GLU A 114 0.40 -9.16 -12.75
N TYR A 115 0.27 -8.28 -13.73
CA TYR A 115 0.53 -6.84 -13.59
C TYR A 115 -0.77 -6.09 -13.77
N LEU A 116 -1.07 -5.18 -12.84
CA LEU A 116 -2.09 -4.17 -13.05
C LEU A 116 -1.55 -3.13 -14.04
N LEU A 117 -2.25 -2.96 -15.16
CA LEU A 117 -1.99 -1.90 -16.14
C LEU A 117 -3.18 -0.93 -16.10
N CYS A 118 -2.89 0.34 -15.84
CA CYS A 118 -3.85 1.45 -15.80
C CYS A 118 -3.11 2.76 -16.08
N ASP A 119 -3.79 3.71 -16.71
CA ASP A 119 -3.22 5.04 -17.00
C ASP A 119 -3.19 5.94 -15.77
N GLU A 120 -4.18 5.77 -14.88
CA GLU A 120 -4.31 6.56 -13.65
C GLU A 120 -4.91 5.74 -12.51
N LEU A 121 -4.62 6.20 -11.29
CA LEU A 121 -5.18 5.69 -10.05
C LEU A 121 -5.56 6.88 -9.17
N THR A 122 -6.72 6.82 -8.54
CA THR A 122 -7.13 7.76 -7.50
C THR A 122 -6.83 7.14 -6.14
N GLY A 123 -5.87 7.73 -5.43
CA GLY A 123 -5.53 7.37 -4.06
C GLY A 123 -6.34 8.19 -3.07
N TRP A 124 -6.79 7.58 -1.98
CA TRP A 124 -7.46 8.29 -0.89
C TRP A 124 -6.60 8.21 0.37
N VAL A 125 -6.33 9.36 0.99
CA VAL A 125 -5.69 9.41 2.30
C VAL A 125 -6.58 10.20 3.25
N ALA A 126 -6.87 9.60 4.40
CA ALA A 126 -7.64 10.23 5.44
C ALA A 126 -6.77 10.62 6.63
N ALA A 127 -7.21 11.62 7.38
CA ALA A 127 -6.61 12.05 8.64
C ALA A 127 -7.66 12.69 9.55
N SER A 128 -7.43 12.63 10.86
CA SER A 128 -8.28 13.34 11.84
C SER A 128 -8.15 14.86 11.75
N GLU A 129 -7.05 15.36 11.17
CA GLU A 129 -6.74 16.79 11.03
C GLU A 129 -6.30 17.11 9.60
N PRO A 130 -6.51 18.34 9.09
CA PRO A 130 -6.07 18.71 7.73
C PRO A 130 -4.55 18.84 7.56
N ALA A 131 -3.83 19.22 8.62
CA ALA A 131 -2.43 19.63 8.53
C ALA A 131 -1.49 18.53 7.99
N PRO A 132 -1.63 17.24 8.36
CA PRO A 132 -0.88 16.17 7.72
C PRO A 132 -1.15 16.08 6.21
N LEU A 133 -2.41 16.17 5.79
CA LEU A 133 -2.80 16.04 4.38
C LEU A 133 -2.28 17.18 3.51
N GLU A 134 -2.20 18.41 4.05
CA GLU A 134 -1.57 19.53 3.34
C GLU A 134 -0.11 19.22 2.95
N ARG A 135 0.63 18.44 3.77
CA ARG A 135 2.01 18.06 3.45
C ARG A 135 2.09 17.19 2.20
N LEU A 136 1.10 16.34 1.95
CA LEU A 136 1.08 15.46 0.77
C LEU A 136 1.03 16.25 -0.53
N ARG A 137 0.54 17.48 -0.52
CA ARG A 137 0.49 18.34 -1.72
C ARG A 137 1.86 18.75 -2.23
N SER A 138 2.89 18.69 -1.38
CA SER A 138 4.28 18.86 -1.81
C SER A 138 4.79 17.72 -2.70
N LEU A 139 4.08 16.59 -2.74
CA LEU A 139 4.47 15.40 -3.51
C LEU A 139 4.10 15.48 -4.99
N VAL A 140 3.42 16.53 -5.46
CA VAL A 140 3.11 16.67 -6.88
C VAL A 140 4.40 16.66 -7.71
N ASN A 141 4.42 15.88 -8.78
CA ASN A 141 5.57 15.56 -9.63
C ASN A 141 6.66 14.67 -8.99
N TYR A 142 6.45 14.16 -7.78
CA TYR A 142 7.28 13.09 -7.24
C TYR A 142 6.77 11.74 -7.74
N GLY A 143 7.70 10.82 -7.98
CA GLY A 143 7.38 9.48 -8.44
C GLY A 143 8.44 8.48 -8.00
N GLY A 144 8.07 7.21 -8.04
CA GLY A 144 8.94 6.16 -7.60
C GLY A 144 8.31 4.79 -7.67
N LYS A 145 9.09 3.81 -7.22
CA LYS A 145 8.66 2.43 -7.10
C LYS A 145 7.45 2.31 -6.16
N VAL A 146 6.43 1.55 -6.56
CA VAL A 146 5.31 1.13 -5.71
C VAL A 146 5.28 -0.39 -5.63
N GLY A 147 5.21 -0.93 -4.41
CA GLY A 147 5.34 -2.37 -4.19
C GLY A 147 6.65 -2.94 -4.76
N LYS A 148 6.59 -4.15 -5.31
CA LYS A 148 7.78 -4.88 -5.78
C LYS A 148 8.24 -4.50 -7.19
N GLU A 149 7.33 -4.27 -8.13
CA GLU A 149 7.67 -4.05 -9.56
C GLU A 149 6.84 -2.92 -10.19
N GLY A 150 6.03 -2.20 -9.41
CA GLY A 150 5.23 -1.09 -9.92
C GLY A 150 5.99 0.23 -9.87
N PHE A 151 5.56 1.20 -10.65
CA PHE A 151 6.05 2.57 -10.61
C PHE A 151 4.87 3.53 -10.78
N LEU A 152 4.83 4.60 -9.98
CA LEU A 152 3.81 5.64 -10.06
C LEU A 152 4.45 7.02 -9.98
N VAL A 153 3.73 8.03 -10.48
CA VAL A 153 4.04 9.44 -10.34
C VAL A 153 2.79 10.14 -9.81
N VAL A 154 2.95 11.02 -8.82
CA VAL A 154 1.86 11.82 -8.27
C VAL A 154 1.60 13.00 -9.21
N LYS A 155 0.48 12.94 -9.94
CA LYS A 155 0.06 13.97 -10.89
C LYS A 155 -0.61 15.16 -10.20
N ALA A 156 -1.41 14.89 -9.18
CA ALA A 156 -2.16 15.88 -8.43
C ALA A 156 -2.44 15.36 -7.02
N VAL A 157 -2.67 16.29 -6.09
CA VAL A 157 -3.18 16.04 -4.74
C VAL A 157 -4.20 17.12 -4.47
N ASP A 158 -5.42 16.73 -4.12
CA ASP A 158 -6.49 17.68 -3.86
C ASP A 158 -6.24 18.47 -2.57
N LYS A 159 -7.04 19.52 -2.35
CA LYS A 159 -7.04 20.18 -1.05
C LYS A 159 -7.69 19.25 -0.03
N PRO A 160 -7.24 19.20 1.23
CA PRO A 160 -7.93 18.48 2.28
C PRO A 160 -9.37 18.97 2.40
N GLN A 161 -10.31 18.04 2.39
CA GLN A 161 -11.75 18.30 2.48
C GLN A 161 -12.34 17.51 3.64
N GLU A 162 -13.13 18.17 4.48
CA GLU A 162 -13.93 17.46 5.47
C GLU A 162 -15.02 16.65 4.76
N ALA A 163 -15.11 15.36 5.06
CA ALA A 163 -16.23 14.55 4.61
C ALA A 163 -17.26 14.46 5.75
N PRO A 164 -18.51 14.92 5.56
CA PRO A 164 -19.55 14.73 6.56
C PRO A 164 -20.01 13.27 6.60
N ARG A 165 -20.32 12.77 7.81
CA ARG A 165 -21.04 11.50 7.98
C ARG A 165 -22.44 11.63 7.41
N ARG A 166 -22.87 10.67 6.59
CA ARG A 166 -24.22 10.57 6.04
C ARG A 166 -24.74 9.14 6.19
N SER A 167 -26.07 9.02 6.21
CA SER A 167 -26.78 7.74 6.13
C SER A 167 -27.56 7.71 4.83
N GLY A 168 -27.54 6.58 4.14
CA GLY A 168 -28.34 6.37 2.93
C GLY A 168 -27.67 5.45 1.93
N THR A 169 -28.10 5.59 0.69
CA THR A 169 -27.55 4.87 -0.47
C THR A 169 -26.33 5.64 -0.99
N PHE A 170 -25.23 4.94 -1.28
CA PHE A 170 -24.01 5.56 -1.80
C PHE A 170 -23.16 4.60 -2.65
N GLU A 171 -22.32 5.15 -3.52
CA GLU A 171 -21.33 4.40 -4.29
C GLU A 171 -19.98 4.44 -3.56
N PRO A 172 -19.40 3.27 -3.20
CA PRO A 172 -18.12 3.24 -2.52
C PRO A 172 -16.97 3.58 -3.48
N VAL A 173 -16.12 4.54 -3.11
CA VAL A 173 -14.96 4.96 -3.92
C VAL A 173 -13.69 4.13 -3.68
N GLY A 174 -13.79 3.05 -2.91
CA GLY A 174 -12.66 2.25 -2.48
C GLY A 174 -13.06 0.90 -1.91
N LEU A 175 -12.19 0.33 -1.07
CA LEU A 175 -12.41 -0.96 -0.45
C LEU A 175 -13.58 -0.91 0.53
N VAL A 176 -14.41 -1.93 0.45
CA VAL A 176 -15.54 -2.14 1.36
C VAL A 176 -15.14 -3.21 2.38
N PRO A 177 -15.37 -3.02 3.68
CA PRO A 177 -14.89 -3.97 4.68
C PRO A 177 -15.71 -5.26 4.65
N ALA A 178 -15.12 -6.39 5.04
CA ALA A 178 -15.82 -7.68 5.06
C ALA A 178 -17.10 -7.72 5.92
N SER A 179 -17.19 -6.87 6.94
CA SER A 179 -18.38 -6.69 7.80
C SER A 179 -19.59 -6.20 7.01
N VAL A 180 -19.36 -5.32 6.04
CA VAL A 180 -20.37 -4.88 5.09
C VAL A 180 -20.45 -5.94 4.01
N ARG A 181 -21.49 -6.77 4.01
CA ARG A 181 -21.68 -7.83 3.02
C ARG A 181 -22.45 -7.27 1.81
N PRO A 182 -21.77 -6.84 0.74
CA PRO A 182 -22.43 -6.31 -0.44
C PRO A 182 -23.20 -7.40 -1.20
N ALA A 183 -24.11 -6.98 -2.09
CA ALA A 183 -24.81 -7.89 -3.00
C ALA A 183 -23.90 -8.48 -4.08
N GLY A 184 -22.75 -7.86 -4.35
CA GLY A 184 -21.76 -8.30 -5.34
C GLY A 184 -20.34 -7.83 -5.02
N GLY A 185 -19.43 -8.04 -5.97
CA GLY A 185 -18.02 -7.67 -5.85
C GLY A 185 -17.09 -8.85 -5.57
N THR A 186 -15.79 -8.57 -5.61
CA THR A 186 -14.74 -9.56 -5.41
C THR A 186 -14.13 -9.43 -4.02
N PHE A 187 -14.01 -10.55 -3.31
CA PHE A 187 -13.40 -10.59 -1.98
C PHE A 187 -11.87 -10.72 -2.07
N PHE A 188 -11.17 -9.91 -1.28
CA PHE A 188 -9.71 -9.94 -1.15
C PHE A 188 -9.30 -10.06 0.31
N HIS A 189 -8.22 -10.82 0.54
CA HIS A 189 -7.51 -10.82 1.81
C HIS A 189 -6.35 -9.86 1.69
N LEU A 190 -6.30 -8.86 2.56
CA LEU A 190 -5.20 -7.91 2.65
C LEU A 190 -4.57 -7.99 4.03
N TYR A 191 -3.61 -7.10 4.27
CA TYR A 191 -2.98 -6.93 5.56
C TYR A 191 -3.03 -5.45 5.95
N GLY A 192 -3.43 -5.16 7.18
CA GLY A 192 -3.29 -3.86 7.84
C GLY A 192 -2.08 -3.83 8.77
N HIS A 193 -1.63 -2.64 9.15
CA HIS A 193 -0.55 -2.49 10.13
C HIS A 193 -1.07 -2.74 11.55
N ARG A 194 -0.36 -3.55 12.33
CA ARG A 194 -0.54 -3.63 13.78
C ARG A 194 0.34 -2.58 14.44
N TRP A 195 -0.26 -1.51 14.94
CA TRP A 195 0.46 -0.49 15.67
C TRP A 195 0.69 -0.91 17.13
N SER A 196 1.89 -0.65 17.64
CA SER A 196 2.25 -0.72 19.05
C SER A 196 1.46 0.33 19.83
N ALA A 197 1.03 0.00 21.05
CA ALA A 197 0.55 0.99 22.00
C ALA A 197 1.70 1.94 22.40
N ASP A 198 2.92 1.40 22.48
CA ASP A 198 4.15 2.14 22.73
C ASP A 198 4.69 2.63 21.39
N TYR A 199 4.20 3.79 20.94
CA TYR A 199 4.74 4.53 19.80
C TYR A 199 6.18 4.95 20.11
N LEU A 200 7.13 4.05 19.86
CA LEU A 200 8.53 4.30 20.13
C LEU A 200 9.10 5.24 19.06
N TRP A 201 9.75 6.30 19.55
CA TRP A 201 10.66 7.10 18.77
C TRP A 201 11.92 6.28 18.52
N ILE A 202 12.24 6.04 17.27
CA ILE A 202 13.44 5.30 16.91
C ILE A 202 14.24 6.19 15.97
N ASN A 203 15.40 6.66 16.44
CA ASN A 203 16.32 7.50 15.67
C ASN A 203 15.69 8.80 15.13
N GLY A 204 14.79 9.43 15.89
CA GLY A 204 14.11 10.65 15.46
C GLY A 204 12.99 10.41 14.44
N GLU A 205 12.72 9.16 14.06
CA GLU A 205 11.64 8.76 13.18
C GLU A 205 10.59 7.93 13.95
N ARG A 206 9.30 8.14 13.65
CA ARG A 206 8.19 7.42 14.27
C ARG A 206 8.12 6.00 13.71
N GLY A 207 8.47 4.98 14.50
CA GLY A 207 8.37 3.57 14.11
C GLY A 207 7.48 2.80 15.09
N GLY A 208 6.24 2.49 14.68
CA GLY A 208 5.23 1.92 15.57
C GLY A 208 4.64 0.58 15.13
N VAL A 209 5.01 0.00 13.98
CA VAL A 209 4.37 -1.23 13.51
C VAL A 209 5.06 -2.47 14.09
N THR A 210 4.30 -3.28 14.82
CA THR A 210 4.77 -4.52 15.48
C THR A 210 4.41 -5.78 14.68
N GLY A 211 3.65 -5.63 13.61
CA GLY A 211 3.27 -6.72 12.72
C GLY A 211 2.15 -6.34 11.78
N TYR A 212 1.49 -7.35 11.23
CA TYR A 212 0.37 -7.20 10.31
C TYR A 212 -0.88 -7.89 10.85
N VAL A 213 -2.05 -7.32 10.57
CA VAL A 213 -3.36 -7.92 10.88
C VAL A 213 -4.01 -8.32 9.56
N PRO A 214 -4.42 -9.60 9.39
CA PRO A 214 -5.16 -9.99 8.20
C PRO A 214 -6.53 -9.31 8.21
N ILE A 215 -6.94 -8.82 7.04
CA ILE A 215 -8.22 -8.11 6.87
C ILE A 215 -8.92 -8.66 5.62
N GLY A 216 -10.24 -8.76 5.70
CA GLY A 216 -11.09 -9.07 4.56
C GLY A 216 -11.73 -7.81 4.00
N VAL A 217 -11.72 -7.67 2.69
CA VAL A 217 -12.36 -6.54 1.99
C VAL A 217 -13.05 -7.00 0.71
N TRP A 218 -14.04 -6.23 0.28
CA TRP A 218 -14.73 -6.33 -0.99
C TRP A 218 -14.34 -5.16 -1.89
N TRP A 219 -14.35 -5.39 -3.20
CA TRP A 219 -14.11 -4.39 -4.22
C TRP A 219 -15.10 -4.57 -5.38
N GLU A 220 -15.40 -3.48 -6.08
CA GLU A 220 -16.44 -3.41 -7.14
C GLU A 220 -17.80 -3.95 -6.65
N THR A 221 -18.27 -3.45 -5.50
CA THR A 221 -19.49 -3.96 -4.84
C THR A 221 -20.79 -3.41 -5.42
N GLY A 222 -20.71 -2.41 -6.30
CA GLY A 222 -21.83 -1.55 -6.64
C GLY A 222 -22.26 -0.67 -5.46
N THR A 223 -23.48 -0.14 -5.54
CA THR A 223 -24.06 0.74 -4.53
C THR A 223 -24.32 0.03 -3.21
N LEU A 224 -24.09 0.73 -2.10
CA LEU A 224 -24.30 0.26 -0.73
C LEU A 224 -25.39 1.07 -0.02
N GLN A 225 -26.03 0.45 0.98
CA GLN A 225 -26.91 1.12 1.93
C GLN A 225 -26.22 1.15 3.30
N GLY A 226 -26.14 2.32 3.94
CA GLY A 226 -25.61 2.42 5.29
C GLY A 226 -25.03 3.79 5.62
N GLN A 227 -24.20 3.83 6.66
CA GLN A 227 -23.46 5.03 7.04
C GLN A 227 -22.15 5.12 6.26
N HIS A 228 -21.84 6.32 5.76
CA HIS A 228 -20.63 6.59 5.01
C HIS A 228 -20.11 8.02 5.25
N TRP A 229 -18.81 8.21 5.03
CA TRP A 229 -18.21 9.52 4.84
C TRP A 229 -18.49 9.97 3.43
N SER A 230 -19.22 11.08 3.27
CA SER A 230 -19.66 11.55 1.95
C SER A 230 -18.57 12.40 1.28
N LEU A 231 -18.23 12.04 0.05
CA LEU A 231 -17.21 12.74 -0.75
C LEU A 231 -17.83 13.58 -1.88
N GLY A 232 -19.15 13.78 -1.86
CA GLY A 232 -19.91 14.41 -2.94
C GLY A 232 -20.56 13.40 -3.89
N ASP A 233 -21.50 13.86 -4.72
CA ASP A 233 -22.11 13.13 -5.85
C ASP A 233 -22.64 11.72 -5.57
N GLY A 234 -23.08 11.45 -4.33
CA GLY A 234 -23.56 10.12 -3.93
C GLY A 234 -22.44 9.11 -3.69
N CYS A 235 -21.19 9.54 -3.74
CA CYS A 235 -20.00 8.74 -3.46
C CYS A 235 -19.61 8.81 -1.98
N GLY A 236 -19.00 7.74 -1.46
CA GLY A 236 -18.51 7.75 -0.08
C GLY A 236 -17.63 6.58 0.32
N ILE A 237 -17.19 6.62 1.58
CA ILE A 237 -16.38 5.58 2.22
C ILE A 237 -17.20 4.99 3.38
N PRO A 238 -17.44 3.67 3.44
CA PRO A 238 -18.23 3.05 4.50
C PRO A 238 -17.66 3.35 5.89
N LEU A 239 -18.52 3.69 6.87
CA LEU A 239 -18.11 3.92 8.26
C LEU A 239 -17.68 2.63 8.96
N GLU A 240 -18.29 1.51 8.61
CA GLU A 240 -18.01 0.19 9.21
C GLU A 240 -16.68 -0.40 8.74
N ALA A 241 -15.71 0.40 8.32
CA ALA A 241 -14.32 -0.02 8.09
C ALA A 241 -13.66 -0.29 9.44
N PRO A 242 -13.80 -1.52 9.99
CA PRO A 242 -13.40 -1.78 11.35
C PRO A 242 -11.88 -1.75 11.35
N ASP A 243 -11.32 -0.89 12.18
CA ASP A 243 -9.90 -0.89 12.55
C ASP A 243 -8.89 -0.68 11.43
N LEU A 244 -9.37 -0.44 10.21
CA LEU A 244 -8.51 -0.34 9.07
C LEU A 244 -7.93 1.05 8.93
N PHE A 245 -8.75 2.10 9.12
CA PHE A 245 -8.30 3.46 8.82
C PHE A 245 -8.95 4.59 9.63
N LEU A 246 -10.20 4.51 10.11
CA LEU A 246 -10.86 5.71 10.64
C LEU A 246 -11.47 5.44 12.01
N GLN A 247 -11.06 6.22 13.01
CA GLN A 247 -11.55 6.12 14.39
C GLN A 247 -12.04 7.48 14.92
N GLY A 248 -11.99 8.55 14.11
CA GLY A 248 -12.36 9.89 14.51
C GLY A 248 -13.82 10.25 14.22
N ASP A 249 -14.36 11.19 15.00
CA ASP A 249 -15.67 11.83 14.77
C ASP A 249 -15.69 12.83 13.61
N ARG A 250 -14.51 13.20 13.13
CA ARG A 250 -14.27 14.00 11.93
C ARG A 250 -13.10 13.40 11.18
N GLU A 251 -13.25 13.28 9.88
CA GLU A 251 -12.20 12.79 8.98
C GLU A 251 -12.08 13.78 7.83
N VAL A 252 -10.85 14.15 7.56
CA VAL A 252 -10.46 14.99 6.42
C VAL A 252 -9.85 14.04 5.39
N PHE A 253 -10.18 14.26 4.11
CA PHE A 253 -9.72 13.44 3.00
C PHE A 253 -8.96 14.31 2.00
N SER A 254 -7.95 13.72 1.37
CA SER A 254 -7.19 14.32 0.28
C SER A 254 -6.75 13.25 -0.72
#